data_AF-Q0FM81-F1
#
_entry.id   AF-Q0FM81-F1
#
_cell.length_a   1.000
_cell.length_b   1.000
_cell.length_c   1.000
_cell.angle_alpha   90.00
_cell.angle_beta   90.00
_cell.angle_gamma   90.00
#
_symmetry.space_group_name_H-M   'P 1'
#
loop_
_entity.id
_entity.type
_entity.pdbx_description
1 polymer ?
#
loop_
_entity_poly.entity_id
_entity_poly.type
_entity_poly.pdbx_seq_one_letter_code
_entity_poly.pdbx_strand_id
1 'polypeptide(L)'
;MNAALAGLLLCASAGATAAEEARYRFEWQGGGSYVMRGAMSFDAALLGSSIVTASDLTCFFIEGSRDGDPVGRWALSMLNEETSWVLTFLPQSSEFAVFGEGAMMPQAWNMDGFGTDCGAGGFGFNIGNAAQDLCIDGRLILESQVPPERPFPALRDDALSFPPDACMGPLMISALPADKSFSPQLKDQTDVR
;
A
#
# COMPACT_ATOMS: atom_id res chain seq x y z
N MET A 1 58.63 28.88 13.76
CA MET A 1 57.48 28.41 14.57
C MET A 1 56.24 28.66 13.75
N ASN A 2 55.74 27.65 13.04
CA ASN A 2 54.60 27.80 12.12
C ASN A 2 53.33 27.38 12.86
N ALA A 3 52.44 28.33 13.12
CA ALA A 3 51.13 28.07 13.69
C ALA A 3 50.20 27.56 12.58
N ALA A 4 49.75 26.31 12.70
CA ALA A 4 48.73 25.73 11.84
C ALA A 4 47.35 26.22 12.28
N LEU A 5 46.59 26.84 11.36
CA LEU A 5 45.18 27.14 11.57
C LEU A 5 44.35 25.85 11.48
N ALA A 6 43.62 25.55 12.54
CA ALA A 6 42.64 24.48 12.61
C ALA A 6 41.38 24.86 11.81
N GLY A 7 41.06 24.06 10.79
CA GLY A 7 39.80 24.16 10.04
C GLY A 7 38.66 23.48 10.81
N LEU A 8 37.62 24.24 11.14
CA LEU A 8 36.39 23.76 11.76
C LEU A 8 35.50 23.11 10.68
N LEU A 9 35.43 21.78 10.62
CA LEU A 9 34.44 21.06 9.81
C LEU A 9 33.06 21.16 10.47
N LEU A 10 32.14 21.91 9.86
CA LEU A 10 30.71 21.80 10.15
C LEU A 10 30.18 20.51 9.50
N CYS A 11 29.98 19.46 10.29
CA CYS A 11 29.21 18.29 9.89
C CYS A 11 27.73 18.67 9.83
N ALA A 12 27.21 19.00 8.64
CA ALA A 12 25.78 19.11 8.40
C ALA A 12 25.17 17.70 8.47
N SER A 13 24.56 17.38 9.62
CA SER A 13 23.69 16.21 9.74
C SER A 13 22.41 16.51 8.96
N ALA A 14 22.34 16.00 7.72
CA ALA A 14 21.08 15.89 7.00
C ALA A 14 20.21 14.88 7.76
N GLY A 15 19.45 15.36 8.74
CA GLY A 15 18.39 14.57 9.35
C GLY A 15 17.36 14.30 8.27
N ALA A 16 17.24 13.04 7.86
CA ALA A 16 16.08 12.60 7.10
C ALA A 16 14.85 12.90 7.97
N THR A 17 14.08 13.91 7.60
CA THR A 17 12.75 14.11 8.17
C THR A 17 11.95 12.89 7.74
N ALA A 18 11.67 11.98 8.67
CA ALA A 18 10.70 10.93 8.42
C ALA A 18 9.39 11.63 8.01
N ALA A 19 8.83 11.25 6.86
CA ALA A 19 7.53 11.74 6.46
C ALA A 19 6.53 11.43 7.59
N GLU A 20 5.70 12.41 7.92
CA GLU A 20 4.62 12.18 8.90
C GLU A 20 3.60 11.26 8.24
N GLU A 21 3.22 10.17 8.90
CA GLU A 21 2.28 9.18 8.36
C GLU A 21 0.89 9.40 8.97
N ALA A 22 -0.12 9.57 8.13
CA ALA A 22 -1.51 9.46 8.54
C ALA A 22 -1.90 7.99 8.61
N ARG A 23 -2.57 7.57 9.69
CA ARG A 23 -2.92 6.17 9.94
C ARG A 23 -4.41 6.03 10.16
N TYR A 24 -5.01 5.02 9.55
CA TYR A 24 -6.43 4.74 9.63
C TYR A 24 -6.67 3.27 9.91
N ARG A 25 -7.63 2.98 10.78
CA ARG A 25 -8.21 1.65 10.97
C ARG A 25 -9.65 1.64 10.47
N PHE A 26 -10.11 0.50 9.97
CA PHE A 26 -11.46 0.37 9.44
C PHE A 26 -12.04 -1.00 9.74
N GLU A 27 -13.36 -1.06 9.76
CA GLU A 27 -14.13 -2.28 9.94
C GLU A 27 -15.28 -2.27 8.93
N TRP A 28 -15.43 -3.39 8.23
CA TRP A 28 -16.55 -3.68 7.34
C TRP A 28 -17.33 -4.86 7.92
N GLN A 29 -18.65 -4.73 7.96
CA GLN A 29 -19.54 -5.77 8.46
C GLN A 29 -20.31 -6.38 7.30
N GLY A 30 -20.03 -7.62 6.93
CA GLY A 30 -20.76 -8.32 5.87
C GLY A 30 -22.07 -8.92 6.35
N GLY A 31 -22.79 -9.58 5.44
CA GLY A 31 -23.81 -10.56 5.80
C GLY A 31 -23.20 -11.80 6.47
N GLY A 32 -24.03 -12.71 6.99
CA GLY A 32 -23.57 -14.01 7.50
C GLY A 32 -22.55 -13.96 8.65
N SER A 33 -22.60 -12.92 9.49
CA SER A 33 -21.64 -12.65 10.57
C SER A 33 -20.18 -12.43 10.11
N TYR A 34 -19.96 -12.17 8.82
CA TYR A 34 -18.62 -11.84 8.34
C TYR A 34 -18.23 -10.44 8.80
N VAL A 35 -17.00 -10.29 9.28
CA VAL A 35 -16.40 -9.00 9.64
C VAL A 35 -15.01 -8.96 9.06
N MET A 36 -14.69 -7.88 8.34
CA MET A 36 -13.34 -7.60 7.88
C MET A 36 -12.81 -6.37 8.62
N ARG A 37 -11.63 -6.51 9.22
CA ARG A 37 -10.89 -5.40 9.84
C ARG A 37 -9.64 -5.13 9.03
N GLY A 38 -9.22 -3.89 9.00
CA GLY A 38 -7.97 -3.55 8.35
C GLY A 38 -7.45 -2.23 8.83
N ALA A 39 -6.27 -1.91 8.31
CA ALA A 39 -5.68 -0.62 8.52
C ALA A 39 -4.78 -0.23 7.36
N MET A 40 -4.55 1.07 7.23
CA MET A 40 -3.68 1.65 6.20
C MET A 40 -2.96 2.89 6.68
N SER A 41 -1.84 3.20 6.03
CA SER A 41 -1.13 4.48 6.19
C SER A 41 -0.67 5.05 4.86
N PHE A 42 -0.50 6.37 4.86
CA PHE A 42 0.03 7.15 3.75
C PHE A 42 0.63 8.47 4.28
N ASP A 43 1.37 9.19 3.44
CA ASP A 43 1.97 10.49 3.80
C ASP A 43 0.89 11.50 4.23
N ALA A 44 1.03 12.07 5.43
CA ALA A 44 0.09 13.03 6.00
C ALA A 44 -0.08 14.30 5.14
N ALA A 45 0.85 14.62 4.24
CA ALA A 45 0.69 15.68 3.25
C ALA A 45 -0.54 15.47 2.33
N LEU A 46 -1.03 14.23 2.19
CA LEU A 46 -2.19 13.89 1.36
C LEU A 46 -3.53 14.07 2.07
N LEU A 47 -3.57 14.44 3.35
CA LEU A 47 -4.82 14.65 4.08
C LEU A 47 -5.73 15.73 3.46
N GLY A 48 -5.14 16.70 2.75
CA GLY A 48 -5.86 17.75 2.03
C GLY A 48 -6.31 17.37 0.61
N SER A 49 -5.82 16.24 0.07
CA SER A 49 -6.14 15.79 -1.28
C SER A 49 -7.59 15.35 -1.42
N SER A 50 -8.12 15.31 -2.64
CA SER A 50 -9.46 14.78 -2.90
C SER A 50 -9.51 13.25 -2.78
N ILE A 51 -8.43 12.58 -3.18
CA ILE A 51 -8.32 11.12 -3.22
C ILE A 51 -6.91 10.70 -2.79
N VAL A 52 -6.84 9.59 -2.07
CA VAL A 52 -5.64 8.76 -1.86
C VAL A 52 -5.85 7.44 -2.59
N THR A 53 -4.85 7.00 -3.33
CA THR A 53 -4.92 5.81 -4.19
C THR A 53 -4.04 4.67 -3.67
N ALA A 54 -4.18 3.49 -4.27
CA ALA A 54 -3.34 2.32 -4.04
C ALA A 54 -1.82 2.60 -4.04
N SER A 55 -1.31 3.49 -4.89
CA SER A 55 0.12 3.82 -4.99
C SER A 55 0.63 4.75 -3.88
N ASP A 56 -0.28 5.40 -3.17
CA ASP A 56 0.06 6.35 -2.10
C ASP A 56 0.21 5.67 -0.74
N LEU A 57 -0.19 4.39 -0.63
CA LEU A 57 -0.15 3.65 0.62
C LEU A 57 1.26 3.16 0.95
N THR A 58 1.67 3.35 2.20
CA THR A 58 2.92 2.83 2.76
C THR A 58 2.70 1.51 3.49
N CYS A 59 1.56 1.37 4.17
CA CYS A 59 1.11 0.14 4.79
C CYS A 59 -0.38 -0.10 4.51
N PHE A 60 -0.76 -1.37 4.35
CA PHE A 60 -2.13 -1.82 4.21
C PHE A 60 -2.28 -3.30 4.62
N PHE A 61 -3.36 -3.63 5.32
CA PHE A 61 -3.80 -5.02 5.48
C PHE A 61 -5.30 -5.14 5.72
N ILE A 62 -5.82 -6.33 5.45
CA ILE A 62 -7.18 -6.77 5.80
C ILE A 62 -7.17 -8.18 6.41
N GLU A 63 -8.06 -8.40 7.37
CA GLU A 63 -8.29 -9.67 8.06
C GLU A 63 -9.78 -9.93 8.16
N GLY A 64 -10.20 -11.12 7.75
CA GLY A 64 -11.58 -11.57 7.84
C GLY A 64 -11.82 -12.45 9.05
N SER A 65 -13.02 -12.35 9.61
CA SER A 65 -13.55 -13.30 10.58
C SER A 65 -15.02 -13.62 10.27
N ARG A 66 -15.49 -14.78 10.72
CA ARG A 66 -16.91 -15.19 10.72
C ARG A 66 -17.24 -15.74 12.09
N ASP A 67 -18.26 -15.20 12.74
CA ASP A 67 -18.64 -15.60 14.10
C ASP A 67 -17.49 -15.50 15.13
N GLY A 68 -16.49 -14.65 14.83
CA GLY A 68 -15.27 -14.46 15.63
C GLY A 68 -14.07 -15.32 15.19
N ASP A 69 -14.28 -16.36 14.39
CA ASP A 69 -13.20 -17.23 13.91
C ASP A 69 -12.50 -16.60 12.69
N PRO A 70 -11.16 -16.58 12.62
CA PRO A 70 -10.43 -16.07 11.45
C PRO A 70 -10.74 -16.86 10.18
N VAL A 71 -10.98 -16.17 9.07
CA VAL A 71 -11.26 -16.80 7.77
C VAL A 71 -10.25 -16.44 6.67
N GLY A 72 -9.39 -15.44 6.89
CA GLY A 72 -8.37 -15.07 5.92
C GLY A 72 -7.69 -13.74 6.23
N ARG A 73 -6.59 -13.48 5.53
CA ARG A 73 -5.81 -12.24 5.65
C ARG A 73 -5.11 -11.95 4.33
N TRP A 74 -5.00 -10.67 3.99
CA TRP A 74 -4.12 -10.18 2.93
C TRP A 74 -3.44 -8.89 3.38
N ALA A 75 -2.18 -8.69 3.00
CA ALA A 75 -1.36 -7.57 3.43
C ALA A 75 -0.48 -7.05 2.29
N LEU A 76 -0.08 -5.78 2.35
CA LEU A 76 0.60 -5.09 1.25
C LEU A 76 1.92 -5.76 0.84
N SER A 77 2.66 -6.39 1.77
CA SER A 77 3.89 -7.12 1.42
C SER A 77 3.65 -8.37 0.56
N MET A 78 2.39 -8.81 0.42
CA MET A 78 1.99 -9.94 -0.43
C MET A 78 1.65 -9.49 -1.86
N LEU A 79 1.59 -8.18 -2.11
CA LEU A 79 1.31 -7.58 -3.41
C LEU A 79 2.32 -8.08 -4.45
N ASN A 80 1.80 -8.54 -5.58
CA ASN A 80 2.58 -8.99 -6.74
C ASN A 80 1.86 -8.60 -8.04
N GLU A 81 2.49 -8.91 -9.19
CA GLU A 81 2.00 -8.53 -10.52
C GLU A 81 0.65 -9.17 -10.89
N GLU A 82 0.25 -10.27 -10.23
CA GLU A 82 -1.02 -10.96 -10.47
C GLU A 82 -2.13 -10.44 -9.55
N THR A 83 -1.79 -9.61 -8.55
CA THR A 83 -2.75 -9.15 -7.54
C THR A 83 -3.63 -8.04 -8.11
N SER A 84 -4.95 -8.24 -8.05
CA SER A 84 -5.88 -7.14 -8.27
C SER A 84 -5.79 -6.14 -7.12
N TRP A 85 -5.31 -4.93 -7.41
CA TRP A 85 -5.04 -3.89 -6.42
C TRP A 85 -5.56 -2.53 -6.88
N VAL A 86 -6.77 -2.20 -6.43
CA VAL A 86 -7.42 -0.90 -6.61
C VAL A 86 -7.89 -0.43 -5.24
N LEU A 87 -7.49 0.78 -4.86
CA LEU A 87 -7.93 1.43 -3.65
C LEU A 87 -8.18 2.91 -3.93
N THR A 88 -9.33 3.39 -3.49
CA THR A 88 -9.73 4.79 -3.58
C THR A 88 -10.24 5.24 -2.22
N PHE A 89 -9.49 6.09 -1.54
CA PHE A 89 -9.86 6.65 -0.24
C PHE A 89 -10.10 8.15 -0.34
N LEU A 90 -11.11 8.63 0.40
CA LEU A 90 -11.50 10.04 0.44
C LEU A 90 -11.06 10.62 1.79
N PRO A 91 -9.85 11.22 1.90
CA PRO A 91 -9.30 11.62 3.20
C PRO A 91 -10.12 12.72 3.89
N GLN A 92 -10.81 13.57 3.12
CA GLN A 92 -11.64 14.66 3.65
C GLN A 92 -12.88 14.16 4.40
N SER A 93 -13.47 13.03 3.97
CA SER A 93 -14.59 12.38 4.67
C SER A 93 -14.15 11.15 5.49
N SER A 94 -12.88 10.76 5.40
CA SER A 94 -12.32 9.58 6.07
C SER A 94 -13.10 8.30 5.76
N GLU A 95 -13.34 8.05 4.48
CA GLU A 95 -14.07 6.86 4.01
C GLU A 95 -13.48 6.31 2.71
N PHE A 96 -13.70 5.02 2.47
CA PHE A 96 -13.43 4.43 1.17
C PHE A 96 -14.52 4.85 0.18
N ALA A 97 -14.11 5.17 -1.05
CA ALA A 97 -15.09 5.37 -2.11
C ALA A 97 -15.89 4.08 -2.33
N VAL A 98 -17.20 4.23 -2.42
CA VAL A 98 -18.15 3.14 -2.68
C VAL A 98 -18.66 3.23 -4.12
N PHE A 99 -19.41 2.23 -4.56
CA PHE A 99 -19.97 2.25 -5.91
C PHE A 99 -20.82 3.50 -6.14
N GLY A 100 -20.59 4.17 -7.27
CA GLY A 100 -21.32 5.38 -7.64
C GLY A 100 -20.88 5.98 -8.97
N GLU A 101 -21.46 7.12 -9.32
CA GLU A 101 -21.09 7.86 -10.54
C GLU A 101 -19.60 8.22 -10.50
N GLY A 102 -18.83 7.74 -11.48
CA GLY A 102 -17.37 7.93 -11.52
C GLY A 102 -16.54 6.91 -10.73
N ALA A 103 -17.17 5.99 -10.00
CA ALA A 103 -16.52 4.96 -9.18
C ALA A 103 -17.20 3.60 -9.39
N MET A 104 -16.93 2.96 -10.53
CA MET A 104 -17.59 1.70 -10.92
C MET A 104 -17.07 0.47 -10.17
N MET A 105 -15.78 0.47 -9.82
CA MET A 105 -15.14 -0.57 -9.00
C MET A 105 -14.02 0.07 -8.16
N PRO A 106 -14.37 0.89 -7.16
CA PRO A 106 -13.40 1.72 -6.44
C PRO A 106 -12.45 0.93 -5.54
N GLN A 107 -12.82 -0.31 -5.18
CA GLN A 107 -12.03 -1.20 -4.35
C GLN A 107 -11.91 -2.58 -5.01
N ALA A 108 -10.68 -3.08 -5.11
CA ALA A 108 -10.36 -4.45 -5.49
C ALA A 108 -9.06 -4.81 -4.75
N TRP A 109 -9.19 -5.53 -3.65
CA TRP A 109 -8.09 -5.85 -2.74
C TRP A 109 -7.86 -7.34 -2.79
N ASN A 110 -6.85 -7.76 -3.57
CA ASN A 110 -6.56 -9.16 -3.83
C ASN A 110 -7.81 -9.93 -4.28
N MET A 111 -8.62 -9.32 -5.13
CA MET A 111 -9.85 -9.91 -5.69
C MET A 111 -10.13 -9.32 -7.07
N ASP A 112 -10.38 -10.18 -8.06
CA ASP A 112 -10.54 -9.84 -9.49
C ASP A 112 -11.84 -9.10 -9.88
N GLY A 113 -12.67 -8.74 -8.89
CA GLY A 113 -13.97 -8.13 -9.12
C GLY A 113 -15.12 -9.13 -9.33
N PHE A 114 -14.82 -10.38 -9.70
CA PHE A 114 -15.80 -11.47 -9.87
C PHE A 114 -15.80 -12.46 -8.70
N GLY A 115 -14.74 -12.43 -7.88
CA GLY A 115 -14.54 -13.36 -6.78
C GLY A 115 -14.19 -14.76 -7.26
N THR A 116 -13.65 -14.86 -8.48
CA THR A 116 -13.11 -16.12 -9.03
C THR A 116 -11.62 -16.27 -8.76
N ASP A 117 -10.96 -15.18 -8.40
CA ASP A 117 -9.58 -15.14 -7.97
C ASP A 117 -9.44 -14.18 -6.79
N CYS A 118 -8.89 -14.69 -5.68
CA CYS A 118 -8.41 -13.87 -4.58
C CYS A 118 -6.98 -14.21 -4.15
N GLY A 119 -6.14 -14.48 -5.14
CA GLY A 119 -4.69 -14.57 -5.03
C GLY A 119 -4.16 -15.62 -4.06
N ALA A 120 -2.84 -15.64 -3.91
CA ALA A 120 -2.16 -16.50 -2.95
C ALA A 120 -2.55 -16.12 -1.51
N GLY A 121 -2.98 -17.11 -0.72
CA GLY A 121 -3.53 -16.88 0.62
C GLY A 121 -5.06 -16.78 0.65
N GLY A 122 -5.70 -16.62 -0.51
CA GLY A 122 -7.13 -16.87 -0.69
C GLY A 122 -8.03 -15.94 0.11
N PHE A 123 -7.65 -14.67 0.32
CA PHE A 123 -8.51 -13.70 0.99
C PHE A 123 -8.50 -12.38 0.25
N GLY A 124 -9.68 -11.91 -0.15
CA GLY A 124 -9.83 -10.66 -0.87
C GLY A 124 -11.16 -9.98 -0.60
N PHE A 125 -11.25 -8.72 -1.01
CA PHE A 125 -12.43 -7.88 -0.86
C PHE A 125 -12.58 -6.98 -2.07
N ASN A 126 -13.80 -6.69 -2.49
CA ASN A 126 -14.06 -5.67 -3.50
C ASN A 126 -15.30 -4.83 -3.18
N ILE A 127 -15.42 -3.72 -3.91
CA ILE A 127 -16.67 -2.98 -4.06
C ILE A 127 -16.89 -2.84 -5.57
N GLY A 128 -17.91 -3.51 -6.09
CA GLY A 128 -18.36 -3.40 -7.47
C GLY A 128 -19.79 -2.86 -7.55
N ASN A 129 -20.37 -2.90 -8.75
CA ASN A 129 -21.75 -2.48 -8.97
C ASN A 129 -22.80 -3.48 -8.44
N ALA A 130 -22.42 -4.72 -8.16
CA ALA A 130 -23.31 -5.75 -7.66
C ALA A 130 -23.44 -5.74 -6.14
N ALA A 131 -22.29 -5.67 -5.45
CA ALA A 131 -22.19 -5.70 -4.00
C ALA A 131 -20.81 -5.24 -3.52
N GLN A 132 -20.67 -5.15 -2.21
CA GLN A 132 -19.38 -5.26 -1.53
C GLN A 132 -19.29 -6.66 -0.92
N ASP A 133 -18.19 -7.37 -1.13
CA ASP A 133 -18.09 -8.75 -0.68
C ASP A 133 -16.66 -9.26 -0.50
N LEU A 134 -16.60 -10.43 0.12
CA LEU A 134 -15.38 -11.18 0.35
C LEU A 134 -15.23 -12.29 -0.70
N CYS A 135 -13.99 -12.52 -1.10
CA CYS A 135 -13.55 -13.76 -1.72
C CYS A 135 -12.69 -14.54 -0.75
N ILE A 136 -12.97 -15.85 -0.61
CA ILE A 136 -12.21 -16.77 0.22
C ILE A 136 -11.86 -18.02 -0.60
N ASP A 137 -10.59 -18.40 -0.65
CA ASP A 137 -10.06 -19.56 -1.38
C ASP A 137 -10.50 -19.60 -2.86
N GLY A 138 -10.44 -18.45 -3.54
CA GLY A 138 -10.83 -18.30 -4.95
C GLY A 138 -12.35 -18.40 -5.16
N ARG A 139 -13.16 -18.13 -4.13
CA ARG A 139 -14.61 -18.21 -4.19
C ARG A 139 -15.27 -16.98 -3.59
N LEU A 140 -16.14 -16.37 -4.39
CA LEU A 140 -17.07 -15.34 -3.95
C LEU A 140 -17.95 -15.86 -2.81
N ILE A 141 -17.96 -15.14 -1.69
CA ILE A 141 -18.81 -15.44 -0.55
C ILE A 141 -20.10 -14.63 -0.66
N LEU A 142 -21.08 -15.19 -1.38
CA LEU A 142 -22.40 -14.56 -1.59
C LEU A 142 -23.07 -14.16 -0.26
N GLU A 143 -22.89 -14.96 0.80
CA GLU A 143 -23.45 -14.69 2.13
C GLU A 143 -22.87 -13.42 2.77
N SER A 144 -21.66 -13.01 2.39
CA SER A 144 -21.01 -11.82 2.93
C SER A 144 -21.53 -10.52 2.33
N GLN A 145 -22.25 -10.59 1.20
CA GLN A 145 -22.64 -9.43 0.40
C GLN A 145 -23.46 -8.41 1.17
N VAL A 146 -23.20 -7.15 0.85
CA VAL A 146 -23.96 -5.97 1.28
C VAL A 146 -24.16 -5.01 0.10
N PRO A 147 -25.09 -4.05 0.18
CA PRO A 147 -25.34 -3.11 -0.90
C PRO A 147 -24.06 -2.37 -1.34
N PRO A 148 -23.82 -2.20 -2.65
CA PRO A 148 -22.57 -1.66 -3.17
C PRO A 148 -22.33 -0.19 -2.76
N GLU A 149 -23.39 0.58 -2.58
CA GLU A 149 -23.38 1.99 -2.13
C GLU A 149 -23.27 2.16 -0.60
N ARG A 150 -23.22 1.06 0.17
CA ARG A 150 -23.19 1.16 1.63
C ARG A 150 -21.93 1.88 2.11
N PRO A 151 -22.02 2.93 2.95
CA PRO A 151 -20.85 3.67 3.43
C PRO A 151 -19.81 2.77 4.08
N PHE A 152 -18.53 3.06 3.81
CA PHE A 152 -17.40 2.33 4.38
C PHE A 152 -16.39 3.30 5.03
N PRO A 153 -16.68 3.79 6.25
CA PRO A 153 -15.85 4.75 6.94
C PRO A 153 -14.58 4.12 7.51
N ALA A 154 -13.55 4.94 7.70
CA ALA A 154 -12.34 4.64 8.43
C ALA A 154 -12.13 5.64 9.59
N LEU A 155 -11.48 5.20 10.65
CA LEU A 155 -11.15 6.04 11.79
C LEU A 155 -9.66 6.33 11.81
N ARG A 156 -9.30 7.62 11.89
CA ARG A 156 -7.91 8.04 12.10
C ARG A 156 -7.41 7.56 13.45
N ASP A 157 -6.23 6.95 13.45
CA ASP A 157 -5.58 6.38 14.62
C ASP A 157 -4.06 6.49 14.49
N ASP A 158 -3.51 7.66 14.82
CA ASP A 158 -2.08 7.95 14.67
C ASP A 158 -1.19 7.12 15.62
N ALA A 159 -1.78 6.47 16.63
CA ALA A 159 -1.09 5.57 17.55
C ALA A 159 -1.03 4.12 17.04
N LEU A 160 -1.75 3.78 15.96
CA LEU A 160 -1.79 2.45 15.38
C LEU A 160 -0.38 1.94 15.01
N SER A 161 -0.07 0.71 15.39
CA SER A 161 1.09 -0.03 14.90
C SER A 161 0.70 -1.01 13.81
N PHE A 162 1.53 -1.14 12.78
CA PHE A 162 1.34 -2.10 11.71
C PHE A 162 2.07 -3.42 11.99
N PRO A 163 1.48 -4.57 11.65
CA PRO A 163 2.22 -5.83 11.64
C PRO A 163 3.28 -5.81 10.52
N PRO A 164 4.35 -6.64 10.61
CA PRO A 164 5.49 -6.55 9.69
C PRO A 164 5.15 -6.76 8.21
N ASP A 165 4.11 -7.53 7.91
CA ASP A 165 3.64 -7.85 6.56
C ASP A 165 2.72 -6.75 5.97
N ALA A 166 2.23 -5.82 6.79
CA ALA A 166 1.35 -4.76 6.31
C ALA A 166 2.09 -3.67 5.53
N CYS A 167 3.40 -3.52 5.70
CA CYS A 167 4.14 -2.42 5.10
C CYS A 167 5.05 -2.93 3.98
N MET A 168 5.15 -2.16 2.90
CA MET A 168 6.23 -2.34 1.95
C MET A 168 7.52 -2.02 2.71
N GLY A 169 8.39 -3.02 2.90
CA GLY A 169 9.69 -2.80 3.53
C GLY A 169 10.44 -1.68 2.79
N PRO A 170 11.35 -0.95 3.46
CA PRO A 170 12.09 0.13 2.81
C PRO A 170 12.72 -0.41 1.52
N LEU A 171 12.43 0.26 0.39
CA LEU A 171 13.05 -0.05 -0.89
C LEU A 171 14.56 0.10 -0.70
N MET A 172 15.25 -1.01 -0.58
CA MET A 172 16.71 -1.05 -0.54
C MET A 172 17.19 -0.76 -1.96
N ILE A 173 17.22 0.52 -2.35
CA ILE A 173 17.91 0.93 -3.57
C ILE A 173 19.39 0.69 -3.32
N SER A 174 19.91 -0.41 -3.87
CA SER A 174 21.35 -0.64 -3.96
C SER A 174 21.97 0.55 -4.68
N ALA A 175 22.65 1.42 -3.94
CA ALA A 175 23.56 2.39 -4.51
C ALA A 175 24.72 1.61 -5.15
N LEU A 176 24.65 1.39 -6.46
CA LEU A 176 25.82 0.96 -7.21
C LEU A 176 26.88 2.08 -7.07
N PRO A 177 28.06 1.81 -6.49
CA PRO A 177 29.15 2.77 -6.58
C PRO A 177 29.43 2.99 -8.07
N ALA A 178 29.42 4.25 -8.49
CA ALA A 178 29.86 4.61 -9.83
C ALA A 178 31.33 4.20 -9.95
N ASP A 179 31.58 3.09 -10.63
CA ASP A 179 32.92 2.60 -10.90
C ASP A 179 33.61 3.62 -11.80
N LYS A 180 34.48 4.44 -11.20
CA LYS A 180 35.39 5.34 -11.91
C LYS A 180 36.53 4.52 -12.51
N SER A 181 36.24 3.63 -13.45
CA SER A 181 37.28 2.99 -14.26
C SER A 181 36.69 2.28 -15.47
N PHE A 182 36.11 3.04 -16.40
CA PHE A 182 36.13 2.64 -17.80
C PHE A 182 36.57 3.83 -18.66
N SER A 183 37.90 4.01 -18.76
CA SER A 183 38.50 4.78 -19.85
C SER A 183 38.76 3.81 -21.01
N PRO A 184 37.97 3.82 -22.09
CA PRO A 184 38.36 3.13 -23.29
C PRO A 184 39.56 3.88 -23.88
N GLN A 185 40.76 3.30 -23.77
CA GLN A 185 41.90 3.80 -24.55
C GLN A 185 41.62 3.51 -26.02
N LEU A 186 41.21 4.56 -26.74
CA LEU A 186 41.31 4.66 -28.18
C LEU A 186 42.79 4.50 -28.56
N LYS A 187 43.17 3.38 -29.20
CA LYS A 187 44.44 3.29 -29.92
C LYS A 187 44.20 3.78 -31.34
N ASP A 188 44.61 5.02 -31.57
CA ASP A 188 44.80 5.57 -32.91
C ASP A 188 46.20 5.18 -33.45
N GLN A 189 46.29 5.23 -34.77
CA GLN A 189 47.14 4.51 -35.72
C GLN A 189 48.64 4.89 -35.80
N THR A 190 49.30 4.29 -36.81
CA THR A 190 50.59 4.63 -37.48
C THR A 190 51.87 3.99 -36.89
N ASP A 191 52.89 3.53 -37.61
CA ASP A 191 53.24 3.29 -39.02
C ASP A 191 54.70 2.71 -39.02
N VAL A 192 55.13 2.11 -40.13
CA VAL A 192 56.53 1.85 -40.56
C VAL A 192 57.40 0.81 -39.82
N ARG A 193 57.57 -0.38 -40.43
CA ARG A 193 58.78 -0.84 -41.16
C ARG A 193 58.67 -2.31 -41.56
#